data_AF-A0A499UD11-F1
#
_entry.id   AF-A0A499UD11-F1
#
_cell.length_a   1.000
_cell.length_b   1.000
_cell.length_c   1.000
_cell.angle_alpha   90.00
_cell.angle_beta   90.00
_cell.angle_gamma   90.00
#
_symmetry.space_group_name_H-M   'P 1'
#
loop_
_entity.id
_entity.type
_entity.pdbx_description
1 polymer ?
#
loop_
_entity_poly.entity_id
_entity_poly.type
_entity_poly.pdbx_seq_one_letter_code
_entity_poly.pdbx_strand_id
1 'polypeptide(L)'
;MHLDSDDADLTALTALARSDSGWSTAGPADRLDVVAPVVRRRDIDHGVTSVLWRSRRPLHPERLAESLPRVMPSVVRSRGHLWMATRPQTVISWRSAGRHLELHEAGGWLEDEDTVAWRAASPQRRTLASWYWDDYYGERRNEIVFTGADLDPDRLRAALDSAVLDDGELALGTEGWARLPDPLLGDVAPGPEG
;
A
#
# COMPACT_ATOMS: atom_id res chain seq x y z
N MET A 1 36.24 -33.97 32.46
CA MET A 1 36.06 -33.80 31.01
C MET A 1 34.57 -33.89 30.75
N HIS A 2 33.91 -32.74 30.82
CA HIS A 2 32.45 -32.59 30.86
C HIS A 2 32.04 -31.92 29.54
N LEU A 3 31.20 -32.58 28.75
CA LEU A 3 30.64 -32.03 27.51
C LEU A 3 29.29 -31.40 27.88
N ASP A 4 29.30 -30.09 28.03
CA ASP A 4 28.12 -29.22 28.02
C ASP A 4 27.91 -28.72 26.59
N SER A 5 26.73 -28.92 26.01
CA SER A 5 26.13 -28.08 24.96
C SER A 5 24.76 -28.66 24.58
N ASP A 6 23.75 -28.33 25.37
CA ASP A 6 22.35 -28.49 24.95
C ASP A 6 21.50 -27.45 25.70
N ASP A 7 21.69 -26.15 25.42
CA ASP A 7 20.71 -25.10 25.77
C ASP A 7 21.01 -23.72 25.12
N ALA A 8 21.21 -23.66 23.80
CA ALA A 8 21.54 -22.38 23.13
C ALA A 8 20.75 -22.06 21.86
N ASP A 9 19.64 -22.75 21.57
CA ASP A 9 18.91 -22.55 20.29
C ASP A 9 17.40 -22.23 20.42
N LEU A 10 16.94 -21.83 21.61
CA LEU A 10 15.58 -21.34 21.83
C LEU A 10 15.48 -19.82 22.06
N THR A 11 16.60 -19.15 22.34
CA THR A 11 16.61 -17.69 22.59
C THR A 11 16.63 -16.87 21.30
N ALA A 12 17.12 -17.42 20.18
CA ALA A 12 17.17 -16.72 18.88
C ALA A 12 15.79 -16.59 18.21
N LEU A 13 14.86 -17.51 18.48
CA LEU A 13 13.48 -17.47 17.96
C LEU A 13 12.54 -16.53 18.74
N THR A 14 13.02 -15.95 19.85
CA THR A 14 12.20 -15.05 20.70
C THR A 14 12.45 -13.56 20.39
N ALA A 15 13.42 -13.23 19.53
CA ALA A 15 13.77 -11.84 19.20
C ALA A 15 13.02 -11.23 18.00
N LEU A 16 12.29 -12.03 17.21
CA LEU A 16 11.42 -11.53 16.12
C LEU A 16 9.93 -11.46 16.49
N ALA A 17 9.61 -11.76 17.75
CA ALA A 17 8.26 -11.67 18.32
C ALA A 17 8.11 -10.53 19.35
N ARG A 18 8.95 -9.49 19.25
CA ARG A 18 8.64 -8.18 19.84
C ARG A 18 8.34 -7.20 18.71
N SER A 19 7.29 -7.49 17.95
CA SER A 19 6.47 -6.38 17.49
C SER A 19 5.86 -5.79 18.75
N ASP A 20 6.37 -4.64 19.18
CA ASP A 20 5.67 -3.84 20.17
C ASP A 20 4.21 -3.75 19.72
N SER A 21 3.36 -4.43 20.48
CA SER A 21 1.92 -4.26 20.52
C SER A 21 1.62 -2.88 21.12
N GLY A 22 2.12 -1.85 20.45
CA GLY A 22 1.67 -0.49 20.59
C GLY A 22 0.89 -0.20 19.32
N TRP A 23 -0.42 -0.40 19.34
CA TRP A 23 -1.28 0.49 18.56
C TRP A 23 -0.98 1.89 19.08
N SER A 24 0.03 2.53 18.50
CA SER A 24 0.31 3.93 18.74
C SER A 24 -0.95 4.66 18.31
N THR A 25 -1.48 5.52 19.19
CA THR A 25 -2.49 6.53 18.86
C THR A 25 -1.86 7.60 17.97
N ALA A 26 -1.24 7.15 16.89
CA ALA A 26 -0.72 7.96 15.83
C ALA A 26 -1.95 8.57 15.12
N GLY A 27 -1.92 9.88 14.89
CA GLY A 27 -3.01 10.57 14.21
C GLY A 27 -3.24 9.98 12.80
N PRO A 28 -4.32 10.34 12.09
CA PRO A 28 -4.59 9.83 10.75
C PRO A 28 -3.37 9.92 9.80
N ALA A 29 -2.57 10.99 9.93
CA ALA A 29 -1.37 11.25 9.12
C ALA A 29 -0.17 10.35 9.42
N ASP A 30 -0.10 9.72 10.60
CA ASP A 30 1.00 8.83 11.01
C ASP A 30 0.79 7.37 10.57
N ARG A 31 -0.34 7.06 9.90
CA ARG A 31 -0.70 5.71 9.48
C ARG A 31 -0.10 5.27 8.14
N LEU A 32 0.65 6.15 7.47
CA LEU A 32 1.34 5.80 6.24
C LEU A 32 2.71 5.18 6.56
N ASP A 33 2.69 3.87 6.77
CA ASP A 33 3.90 3.08 6.99
C ASP A 33 4.79 3.11 5.74
N VAL A 34 6.11 3.14 5.96
CA VAL A 34 7.08 2.95 4.86
C VAL A 34 6.84 1.60 4.19
N VAL A 35 6.54 1.63 2.90
CA VAL A 35 6.38 0.43 2.07
C VAL A 35 7.75 0.00 1.57
N ALA A 36 8.53 -0.62 2.45
CA ALA A 36 9.76 -1.29 2.07
C ALA A 36 9.46 -2.77 1.75
N PRO A 37 9.89 -3.30 0.59
CA PRO A 37 9.96 -4.74 0.43
C PRO A 37 10.94 -5.30 1.45
N VAL A 38 10.57 -6.40 2.10
CA VAL A 38 11.54 -7.15 2.91
C VAL A 38 12.52 -7.78 1.92
N VAL A 39 13.65 -7.14 1.68
CA VAL A 39 14.72 -7.68 0.84
C VAL A 39 15.37 -8.83 1.60
N ARG A 40 15.04 -10.07 1.24
CA ARG A 40 15.76 -11.25 1.72
C ARG A 40 17.02 -11.41 0.87
N ARG A 41 18.19 -11.53 1.52
CA ARG A 41 19.37 -12.11 0.89
C ARG A 41 19.01 -13.54 0.45
N ARG A 42 19.36 -13.89 -0.79
CA ARG A 42 19.32 -15.28 -1.28
C ARG A 42 20.25 -16.11 -0.42
N ASP A 43 19.70 -16.76 0.57
CA ASP A 43 19.97 -18.16 0.89
C ASP A 43 18.88 -18.65 1.84
N ILE A 44 18.52 -19.91 1.73
CA ILE A 44 17.46 -20.64 2.44
C ILE A 44 16.09 -20.62 1.73
N ASP A 45 15.85 -21.77 1.09
CA ASP A 45 14.73 -22.19 0.27
C ASP A 45 13.45 -22.41 1.10
N HIS A 46 12.63 -21.37 1.24
CA HIS A 46 11.35 -21.45 1.97
C HIS A 46 10.13 -21.04 1.12
N GLY A 47 10.25 -20.97 -0.21
CA GLY A 47 9.10 -20.79 -1.12
C GLY A 47 8.31 -19.48 -1.03
N VAL A 48 8.67 -18.55 -0.12
CA VAL A 48 7.97 -17.27 0.07
C VAL A 48 8.63 -16.17 -0.75
N THR A 49 7.88 -15.60 -1.69
CA THR A 49 8.28 -14.49 -2.56
C THR A 49 7.66 -13.18 -2.06
N SER A 50 8.35 -12.06 -2.26
CA SER A 50 7.78 -10.72 -2.08
C SER A 50 7.83 -9.92 -3.38
N VAL A 51 6.70 -9.32 -3.75
CA VAL A 51 6.54 -8.54 -4.98
C VAL A 51 6.12 -7.13 -4.60
N LEU A 52 6.91 -6.14 -5.01
CA LEU A 52 6.54 -4.73 -4.93
C LEU A 52 5.85 -4.34 -6.24
N TRP A 53 4.64 -3.82 -6.14
CA TRP A 53 3.93 -3.19 -7.23
C TRP A 53 3.83 -1.68 -6.98
N ARG A 54 4.05 -0.91 -8.05
CA ARG A 54 4.04 0.56 -8.04
C ARG A 54 3.35 1.06 -9.30
N SER A 55 2.53 2.09 -9.17
CA SER A 55 1.94 2.80 -10.29
C SER A 55 1.77 4.28 -9.98
N ARG A 56 2.01 5.14 -10.97
CA ARG A 56 1.78 6.59 -10.88
C ARG A 56 0.40 7.03 -11.41
N ARG A 57 -0.47 6.09 -11.76
CA ARG A 57 -1.83 6.38 -12.24
C ARG A 57 -2.87 6.02 -11.18
N PRO A 58 -3.99 6.75 -11.06
CA PRO A 58 -5.07 6.36 -10.16
C PRO A 58 -5.61 4.98 -10.55
N LEU A 59 -6.11 4.25 -9.56
CA LEU A 59 -6.84 3.01 -9.77
C LEU A 59 -8.32 3.27 -10.04
N HIS A 60 -8.87 2.56 -11.02
CA HIS A 60 -10.30 2.44 -11.24
C HIS A 60 -10.89 1.48 -10.18
N PRO A 61 -11.87 1.90 -9.36
CA PRO A 61 -12.36 1.08 -8.25
C PRO A 61 -12.96 -0.27 -8.68
N GLU A 62 -13.83 -0.27 -9.70
CA GLU A 62 -14.42 -1.51 -10.21
C GLU A 62 -13.38 -2.46 -10.79
N ARG A 63 -12.48 -2.00 -11.68
CA ARG A 63 -11.41 -2.86 -12.23
C ARG A 63 -10.46 -3.37 -11.15
N LEU A 64 -10.18 -2.57 -10.12
CA LEU A 64 -9.44 -3.05 -8.96
C LEU A 64 -10.19 -4.20 -8.28
N ALA A 65 -11.47 -4.02 -7.98
CA ALA A 65 -12.31 -5.05 -7.36
C ALA A 65 -12.35 -6.34 -8.20
N GLU A 66 -12.48 -6.22 -9.53
CA GLU A 66 -12.45 -7.35 -10.47
C GLU A 66 -11.10 -8.06 -10.52
N SER A 67 -10.00 -7.35 -10.26
CA SER A 67 -8.65 -7.93 -10.23
C SER A 67 -8.37 -8.72 -8.95
N LEU A 68 -9.00 -8.36 -7.82
CA LEU A 68 -8.70 -8.94 -6.49
C LEU A 68 -8.81 -10.48 -6.45
N PRO A 69 -9.83 -11.13 -7.04
CA PRO A 69 -9.92 -12.60 -7.06
C PRO A 69 -8.75 -13.27 -7.78
N ARG A 70 -8.04 -12.57 -8.66
CA ARG A 70 -6.84 -13.07 -9.36
C ARG A 70 -5.57 -12.83 -8.55
N VAL A 71 -5.50 -11.73 -7.80
CA VAL A 71 -4.31 -11.33 -7.05
C VAL A 71 -4.24 -12.01 -5.68
N MET A 72 -5.35 -12.05 -4.93
CA MET A 72 -5.37 -12.44 -3.52
C MET A 72 -5.12 -13.93 -3.20
N PRO A 73 -5.43 -14.93 -4.06
CA PRO A 73 -5.32 -16.34 -3.67
C PRO A 73 -3.94 -16.80 -3.18
N SER A 74 -2.86 -16.30 -3.78
CA SER A 74 -1.47 -16.66 -3.43
C SER A 74 -0.83 -15.68 -2.44
N VAL A 75 -1.57 -14.65 -1.98
CA VAL A 75 -1.07 -13.63 -1.06
C VAL A 75 -1.29 -14.10 0.37
N VAL A 76 -0.20 -14.25 1.12
CA VAL A 76 -0.23 -14.52 2.57
C VAL A 76 -0.43 -13.23 3.34
N ARG A 77 0.21 -12.15 2.91
CA ARG A 77 0.00 -10.81 3.46
C ARG A 77 0.35 -9.76 2.42
N SER A 78 -0.25 -8.59 2.54
CA SER A 78 0.17 -7.43 1.76
C SER A 78 -0.07 -6.14 2.53
N ARG A 79 0.71 -5.11 2.24
CA ARG A 79 0.56 -3.80 2.87
C ARG A 79 1.02 -2.70 1.94
N GLY A 80 0.41 -1.54 2.05
CA GLY A 80 0.82 -0.38 1.28
C GLY A 80 -0.22 0.72 1.28
N HIS A 81 -0.18 1.53 0.23
CA HIS A 81 -1.14 2.58 -0.01
C HIS A 81 -1.51 2.66 -1.50
N LEU A 82 -2.69 3.19 -1.75
CA LEU A 82 -3.28 3.34 -3.07
C LEU A 82 -3.75 4.76 -3.31
N TRP A 83 -3.72 5.13 -4.57
CA TRP A 83 -4.38 6.31 -5.11
C TRP A 83 -5.61 5.88 -5.91
N MET A 84 -6.79 6.13 -5.35
CA MET A 84 -8.07 5.74 -5.95
C MET A 84 -8.69 6.90 -6.72
N ALA A 85 -9.17 6.66 -7.93
CA ALA A 85 -9.71 7.69 -8.82
C ALA A 85 -10.88 8.47 -8.20
N THR A 86 -11.77 7.78 -7.50
CA THR A 86 -12.95 8.35 -6.81
C THR A 86 -12.60 9.17 -5.56
N ARG A 87 -11.36 9.03 -5.04
CA ARG A 87 -10.86 9.73 -3.84
C ARG A 87 -9.49 10.35 -4.13
N PRO A 88 -9.40 11.28 -5.10
CA PRO A 88 -8.12 11.71 -5.66
C PRO A 88 -7.24 12.49 -4.67
N GLN A 89 -7.83 13.02 -3.60
CA GLN A 89 -7.14 13.77 -2.55
C GLN A 89 -6.82 12.93 -1.30
N THR A 90 -7.23 11.66 -1.27
CA THR A 90 -7.11 10.80 -0.11
C THR A 90 -6.13 9.67 -0.39
N VAL A 91 -5.29 9.37 0.59
CA VAL A 91 -4.46 8.16 0.60
C VAL A 91 -5.30 7.02 1.13
N ILE A 92 -5.39 5.93 0.38
CA ILE A 92 -6.07 4.71 0.84
C ILE A 92 -5.03 3.74 1.35
N SER A 93 -5.09 3.40 2.64
CA SER A 93 -4.29 2.32 3.23
C SER A 93 -4.77 0.98 2.71
N TRP A 94 -3.83 0.13 2.32
CA TRP A 94 -4.05 -1.25 1.90
C TRP A 94 -3.41 -2.19 2.91
N ARG A 95 -4.18 -3.11 3.49
CA ARG A 95 -3.66 -4.17 4.36
C ARG A 95 -4.38 -5.48 4.08
N SER A 96 -3.62 -6.57 3.94
CA SER A 96 -4.19 -7.91 3.82
C SER A 96 -3.48 -8.92 4.71
N ALA A 97 -4.26 -9.87 5.20
CA ALA A 97 -3.81 -11.07 5.88
C ALA A 97 -4.61 -12.26 5.33
N GLY A 98 -3.94 -13.14 4.60
CA GLY A 98 -4.57 -14.19 3.80
C GLY A 98 -5.64 -13.62 2.87
N ARG A 99 -6.87 -14.14 3.00
CA ARG A 99 -8.02 -13.75 2.17
C ARG A 99 -8.75 -12.48 2.62
N HIS A 100 -8.36 -11.92 3.77
CA HIS A 100 -8.95 -10.69 4.27
C HIS A 100 -8.18 -9.49 3.73
N LEU A 101 -8.90 -8.57 3.07
CA LEU A 101 -8.39 -7.29 2.59
C LEU A 101 -9.14 -6.18 3.33
N GLU A 102 -8.36 -5.22 3.81
CA GLU A 102 -8.81 -4.04 4.52
C GLU A 102 -8.34 -2.80 3.75
N LEU A 103 -9.30 -1.93 3.42
CA LEU A 103 -9.08 -0.65 2.76
C LEU A 103 -9.65 0.46 3.62
N HIS A 104 -8.83 1.47 3.94
CA HIS A 104 -9.27 2.61 4.73
C HIS A 104 -8.63 3.92 4.29
N GLU A 105 -9.38 5.00 4.39
CA GLU A 105 -8.85 6.35 4.22
C GLU A 105 -7.84 6.67 5.34
N ALA A 106 -6.63 7.03 4.95
CA ALA A 106 -5.48 7.25 5.83
C ALA A 106 -4.99 8.71 5.82
N GLY A 107 -5.88 9.65 5.48
CA GLY A 107 -5.59 11.08 5.38
C GLY A 107 -5.29 11.55 3.96
N GLY A 108 -4.90 12.81 3.83
CA GLY A 108 -4.61 13.44 2.53
C GLY A 108 -3.19 13.17 2.03
N TRP A 109 -3.00 13.36 0.72
CA TRP A 109 -1.68 13.44 0.10
C TRP A 109 -0.93 14.68 0.58
N LEU A 110 0.40 14.59 0.64
CA LEU A 110 1.24 15.75 0.80
C LEU A 110 1.19 16.59 -0.46
N GLU A 111 1.01 17.88 -0.23
CA GLU A 111 1.11 18.94 -1.22
C GLU A 111 2.47 19.62 -1.06
N ASP A 112 2.64 20.80 -1.67
CA ASP A 112 3.89 21.55 -1.70
C ASP A 112 4.50 21.79 -0.30
N GLU A 113 5.80 22.04 -0.24
CA GLU A 113 6.60 22.08 0.99
C GLU A 113 6.15 23.17 1.98
N ASP A 114 5.48 24.22 1.50
CA ASP A 114 4.98 25.33 2.31
C ASP A 114 3.64 25.02 3.03
N THR A 115 2.98 23.92 2.66
CA THR A 115 1.67 23.58 3.21
C THR A 115 1.72 23.18 4.69
N VAL A 116 0.61 23.40 5.39
CA VAL A 116 0.47 22.97 6.79
C VAL A 116 0.56 21.44 6.88
N ALA A 117 0.00 20.73 5.90
CA ALA A 117 0.07 19.27 5.81
C ALA A 117 1.52 18.77 5.68
N TRP A 118 2.35 19.41 4.85
CA TRP A 118 3.77 19.09 4.73
C TRP A 118 4.51 19.28 6.06
N ARG A 119 4.36 20.45 6.70
CA ARG A 119 5.04 20.76 7.97
C ARG A 119 4.61 19.85 9.13
N ALA A 120 3.36 19.40 9.13
CA ALA A 120 2.84 18.48 10.12
C ALA A 120 3.29 17.02 9.89
N ALA A 121 3.74 16.67 8.69
CA ALA A 121 4.14 15.32 8.35
C ALA A 121 5.48 14.93 8.98
N SER A 122 5.60 13.63 9.32
CA SER A 122 6.83 13.08 9.86
C SER A 122 8.03 13.34 8.94
N PRO A 123 9.24 13.56 9.48
CA PRO A 123 10.45 13.73 8.66
C PRO A 123 10.67 12.59 7.66
N GLN A 124 10.30 11.36 8.03
CA GLN A 124 10.40 10.17 7.19
C GLN A 124 9.45 10.25 5.99
N ARG A 125 8.18 10.64 6.19
CA ARG A 125 7.22 10.79 5.09
C ARG A 125 7.66 11.91 4.14
N ARG A 126 8.08 13.07 4.67
CA ARG A 126 8.60 14.17 3.85
C ARG A 126 9.79 13.73 3.00
N THR A 127 10.76 13.03 3.60
CA THR A 127 11.94 12.52 2.86
C THR A 127 11.53 11.59 1.72
N LEU A 128 10.61 10.66 1.97
CA LEU A 128 10.11 9.75 0.93
C LEU A 128 9.32 10.51 -0.15
N ALA A 129 8.48 11.47 0.23
CA ALA A 129 7.74 12.30 -0.70
C ALA A 129 8.69 13.09 -1.60
N SER A 130 9.72 13.74 -1.06
CA SER A 130 10.74 14.46 -1.85
C SER A 130 11.50 13.54 -2.82
N TRP A 131 11.76 12.27 -2.45
CA TRP A 131 12.45 11.32 -3.35
C TRP A 131 11.60 10.80 -4.49
N TYR A 132 10.30 10.64 -4.27
CA TYR A 132 9.38 10.06 -5.25
C TYR A 132 8.45 11.07 -5.91
N TRP A 133 8.64 12.36 -5.60
CA TRP A 133 7.85 13.47 -6.08
C TRP A 133 7.73 13.45 -7.60
N ASP A 134 6.54 13.76 -8.08
CA ASP A 134 6.23 13.89 -9.48
C ASP A 134 5.74 15.32 -9.72
N ASP A 135 6.22 15.98 -10.77
CA ASP A 135 5.90 17.38 -11.03
C ASP A 135 4.40 17.62 -11.29
N TYR A 136 3.69 16.59 -11.75
CA TYR A 136 2.27 16.67 -12.04
C TYR A 136 1.40 16.05 -10.94
N TYR A 137 1.84 14.91 -10.38
CA TYR A 137 1.04 14.17 -9.40
C TYR A 137 1.42 14.43 -7.93
N GLY A 138 2.56 15.07 -7.67
CA GLY A 138 3.09 15.30 -6.34
C GLY A 138 3.47 13.99 -5.63
N GLU A 139 3.01 13.80 -4.38
CA GLU A 139 3.22 12.55 -3.63
C GLU A 139 2.42 11.35 -4.18
N ARG A 140 1.35 11.62 -4.96
CA ARG A 140 0.33 10.63 -5.35
C ARG A 140 0.95 9.48 -6.11
N ARG A 141 0.79 8.27 -5.56
CA ARG A 141 1.22 7.02 -6.17
C ARG A 141 0.54 5.84 -5.50
N ASN A 142 0.59 4.71 -6.18
CA ASN A 142 0.25 3.42 -5.61
C ASN A 142 1.55 2.69 -5.27
N GLU A 143 1.59 2.08 -4.10
CA GLU A 143 2.72 1.27 -3.67
C GLU A 143 2.23 0.19 -2.71
N ILE A 144 2.26 -1.07 -3.17
CA ILE A 144 1.87 -2.23 -2.36
C ILE A 144 2.97 -3.29 -2.44
N VAL A 145 3.36 -3.81 -1.28
CA VAL A 145 4.14 -5.03 -1.20
C VAL A 145 3.23 -6.22 -0.91
N PHE A 146 3.34 -7.25 -1.74
CA PHE A 146 2.70 -8.56 -1.57
C PHE A 146 3.75 -9.57 -1.11
N THR A 147 3.39 -10.42 -0.16
CA THR A 147 4.22 -11.54 0.28
C THR A 147 3.37 -12.81 0.28
N GLY A 148 3.88 -13.89 -0.30
CA GLY A 148 3.16 -15.14 -0.42
C GLY A 148 4.00 -16.27 -0.97
N ALA A 149 3.49 -17.49 -0.85
CA ALA A 149 4.06 -18.67 -1.51
C ALA A 149 3.59 -18.71 -2.96
N ASP A 150 4.47 -19.10 -3.89
CA ASP A 150 4.15 -19.27 -5.31
C ASP A 150 3.49 -18.03 -5.96
N LEU A 151 3.86 -16.83 -5.50
CA LEU A 151 3.45 -15.60 -6.16
C LEU A 151 4.05 -15.53 -7.56
N ASP A 152 3.21 -15.49 -8.58
CA ASP A 152 3.59 -15.13 -9.95
C ASP A 152 3.65 -13.59 -10.05
N PRO A 153 4.86 -12.99 -10.11
CA PRO A 153 4.99 -11.54 -10.10
C PRO A 153 4.43 -10.88 -11.35
N ASP A 154 4.47 -11.56 -12.49
CA ASP A 154 4.07 -10.99 -13.78
C ASP A 154 2.54 -11.00 -13.89
N ARG A 155 1.90 -12.10 -13.48
CA ARG A 155 0.44 -12.16 -13.40
C ARG A 155 -0.13 -11.18 -12.39
N LEU A 156 0.53 -11.01 -11.25
CA LEU A 156 0.14 -10.04 -10.22
C LEU A 156 0.21 -8.61 -10.76
N ARG A 157 1.34 -8.24 -11.40
CA ARG A 157 1.50 -6.91 -11.99
C ARG A 157 0.49 -6.66 -13.10
N ALA A 158 0.35 -7.60 -14.03
CA ALA A 158 -0.61 -7.46 -15.12
C ALA A 158 -2.06 -7.26 -14.63
N ALA A 159 -2.46 -7.98 -13.57
CA ALA A 159 -3.79 -7.81 -12.98
C ALA A 159 -3.98 -6.41 -12.38
N LEU A 160 -3.00 -5.90 -11.62
CA LEU A 160 -3.09 -4.58 -11.01
C LEU A 160 -2.92 -3.44 -12.05
N ASP A 161 -2.07 -3.62 -13.04
CA ASP A 161 -1.87 -2.69 -14.15
C ASP A 161 -3.14 -2.60 -15.00
N SER A 162 -3.91 -3.68 -15.14
CA SER A 162 -5.22 -3.63 -15.82
C SER A 162 -6.27 -2.80 -15.07
N ALA A 163 -6.02 -2.46 -13.80
CA ALA A 163 -6.93 -1.68 -12.98
C ALA A 163 -6.59 -0.18 -12.89
N VAL A 164 -5.47 0.27 -13.46
CA VAL A 164 -5.14 1.71 -13.48
C VAL A 164 -5.89 2.43 -14.60
N LEU A 165 -6.14 3.72 -14.42
CA LEU A 165 -6.79 4.54 -15.43
C LEU A 165 -6.00 4.56 -16.74
N ASP A 166 -6.71 4.39 -17.85
CA ASP A 166 -6.15 4.61 -19.18
C ASP A 166 -6.06 6.12 -19.51
N ASP A 167 -5.49 6.44 -20.67
CA ASP A 167 -5.28 7.83 -21.07
C ASP A 167 -6.59 8.60 -21.28
N GLY A 168 -7.64 7.93 -21.77
CA GLY A 168 -8.94 8.53 -22.00
C GLY A 168 -9.63 8.85 -20.68
N GLU A 169 -9.61 7.93 -19.73
CA GLU A 169 -10.17 8.14 -18.39
C GLU A 169 -9.37 9.18 -17.61
N LEU A 170 -8.03 9.17 -17.69
CA LEU A 170 -7.20 10.20 -17.08
C LEU A 170 -7.56 11.59 -17.59
N ALA A 171 -7.84 11.73 -18.88
CA ALA A 171 -8.22 12.99 -19.50
C ALA A 171 -9.58 13.54 -19.01
N LEU A 172 -10.44 12.70 -18.42
CA LEU A 172 -11.70 13.17 -17.81
C LEU A 172 -11.48 13.98 -16.53
N GLY A 173 -10.30 13.86 -15.91
CA GLY A 173 -9.95 14.55 -14.67
C GLY A 173 -10.81 14.15 -13.47
N THR A 174 -10.58 14.80 -12.34
CA THR A 174 -11.20 14.46 -11.05
C THR A 174 -12.73 14.50 -11.06
N GLU A 175 -13.32 15.39 -11.86
CA GLU A 175 -14.79 15.46 -12.02
C GLU A 175 -15.36 14.24 -12.73
N GLY A 176 -14.67 13.72 -13.74
CA GLY A 176 -15.06 12.47 -14.40
C GLY A 176 -14.86 11.27 -13.48
N TRP A 177 -13.74 11.24 -12.77
CA TRP A 177 -13.40 10.13 -11.87
C TRP A 177 -14.37 9.99 -10.70
N ALA A 178 -14.90 11.11 -10.18
CA ALA A 178 -15.89 11.11 -9.10
C ALA A 178 -17.21 10.41 -9.46
N ARG A 179 -17.47 10.18 -10.75
CA ARG A 179 -18.67 9.48 -11.24
C ARG A 179 -18.46 7.97 -11.43
N LEU A 180 -17.24 7.47 -11.23
CA LEU A 180 -16.97 6.04 -11.30
C LEU A 180 -17.62 5.33 -10.10
N PRO A 181 -18.31 4.19 -10.29
CA PRO A 181 -18.81 3.40 -9.18
C PRO A 181 -17.67 2.92 -8.28
N ASP A 182 -17.89 2.93 -6.97
CA ASP A 182 -16.89 2.48 -6.00
C ASP A 182 -17.39 1.32 -5.14
N PRO A 183 -17.27 0.07 -5.62
CA PRO A 183 -17.69 -1.10 -4.86
C PRO A 183 -16.78 -1.42 -3.66
N LEU A 184 -15.64 -0.73 -3.51
CA LEU A 184 -14.64 -1.03 -2.48
C LEU A 184 -14.77 -0.13 -1.24
N LEU A 185 -15.01 1.16 -1.46
CA LEU A 185 -15.12 2.17 -0.40
C LEU A 185 -16.50 2.83 -0.36
N GLY A 186 -17.39 2.47 -1.28
CA GLY A 186 -18.70 3.08 -1.45
C GLY A 186 -18.65 4.39 -2.24
N ASP A 187 -19.75 4.67 -2.92
CA ASP A 187 -19.91 5.89 -3.71
C ASP A 187 -19.84 7.12 -2.80
N VAL A 188 -19.05 8.11 -3.23
CA VAL A 188 -18.97 9.40 -2.54
C VAL A 188 -20.25 10.15 -2.84
N ALA A 189 -21.06 10.44 -1.82
CA ALA A 189 -22.25 11.27 -2.00
C ALA A 189 -21.84 12.63 -2.60
N PRO A 190 -22.61 13.19 -3.56
CA PRO A 190 -22.33 14.53 -4.03
C PRO A 190 -22.33 15.47 -2.83
N GLY A 191 -21.22 16.18 -2.62
CA GLY A 191 -21.15 17.22 -1.59
C GLY A 191 -22.23 18.28 -1.86
N PRO A 192 -22.72 18.99 -0.84
CA PRO A 192 -23.69 20.07 -1.07
C PRO A 192 -23.05 21.06 -2.05
N GLU A 193 -23.69 21.22 -3.20
CA GLU A 193 -23.31 22.17 -4.24
C GLU A 193 -23.28 23.57 -3.60
N GLY A 194 -22.10 24.21 -3.66
CA GLY A 194 -21.87 25.56 -3.14
C GLY A 194 -22.37 26.65 -4.07
#